data_AF-A0AAT9LDX9-F1
#
_entry.id   AF-A0AAT9LDX9-F1
#
_cell.length_a   1.000
_cell.length_b   1.000
_cell.length_c   1.000
_cell.angle_alpha   90.00
_cell.angle_beta   90.00
_cell.angle_gamma   90.00
#
_symmetry.space_group_name_H-M   'P 1'
#
loop_
_entity.id
_entity.type
_entity.pdbx_description
1 polymer ?
#
loop_
_entity_poly.entity_id
_entity_poly.type
_entity_poly.pdbx_seq_one_letter_code
_entity_poly.pdbx_strand_id
1 'polypeptide(L)'
;MHDIKQLIVELLDSYESKVESIRFLIDTAYRAIRDANTDLTAAFREREEVSTRLKEILAKNCSLRKKDFDAMMDDVMQLLESKRVELEIEQKRLEEILKDYLSRERVRLALMRNKVLEANEKNLYAVLKEIRDEMENEADRILGTFLDMEQRLRTFNKAIKGLNQKLKNLLKKGELLRTEDVKNLRLTEKTLLDRLLRDRGRNHHAVYETGENT
;
A
#
# COMPACT_ATOMS: atom_id res chain seq x y z
N MET A 1 -40.85 20.32 17.11
CA MET A 1 -40.47 19.74 15.80
C MET A 1 -39.30 20.45 15.14
N HIS A 2 -39.31 21.79 15.06
CA HIS A 2 -38.21 22.56 14.46
C HIS A 2 -36.85 22.25 15.13
N ASP A 3 -36.83 22.18 16.46
CA ASP A 3 -35.60 21.90 17.23
C ASP A 3 -34.98 20.52 16.97
N ILE A 4 -35.80 19.48 16.75
CA ILE A 4 -35.29 18.13 16.46
C ILE A 4 -34.65 18.09 15.07
N LYS A 5 -35.28 18.73 14.07
CA LYS A 5 -34.71 18.82 12.73
C LYS A 5 -33.42 19.63 12.74
N GLN A 6 -33.36 20.70 13.52
CA GLN A 6 -32.15 21.50 13.70
C GLN A 6 -31.01 20.69 14.32
N LEU A 7 -31.27 19.93 15.40
CA LEU A 7 -30.29 19.04 16.01
C LEU A 7 -29.78 17.97 15.04
N ILE A 8 -30.62 17.46 14.15
CA ILE A 8 -30.20 16.49 13.13
C ILE A 8 -29.34 17.16 12.06
N VAL A 9 -29.64 18.40 11.66
CA VAL A 9 -28.79 19.16 10.74
C VAL A 9 -27.40 19.37 11.35
N GLU A 10 -27.33 19.76 12.63
CA GLU A 10 -26.06 19.89 13.36
C GLU A 10 -25.31 18.55 13.46
N LEU A 11 -26.02 17.44 13.64
CA LEU A 11 -25.44 16.10 13.60
C LEU A 11 -24.87 15.78 12.21
N LEU A 12 -25.59 16.10 11.13
CA LEU A 12 -25.11 15.92 9.76
C LEU A 12 -23.88 16.78 9.47
N ASP A 13 -23.82 18.02 9.96
CA ASP A 13 -22.64 18.88 9.84
C ASP A 13 -21.44 18.26 10.61
N SER A 14 -21.69 17.66 11.78
CA SER A 14 -20.67 16.90 12.52
C SER A 14 -20.17 15.68 11.73
N TYR A 15 -21.06 14.97 11.02
CA TYR A 15 -20.67 13.87 10.14
C TYR A 15 -19.88 14.36 8.93
N GLU A 16 -20.27 15.47 8.31
CA GLU A 16 -19.52 16.08 7.22
C GLU A 16 -18.10 16.42 7.66
N SER A 17 -17.93 16.96 8.87
CA SER A 17 -16.61 17.20 9.48
C SER A 17 -15.80 15.90 9.68
N LYS A 18 -16.44 14.79 10.08
CA LYS A 18 -15.78 13.48 10.16
C LYS A 18 -15.36 12.96 8.78
N VAL A 19 -16.20 13.10 7.76
CA VAL A 19 -15.85 12.71 6.38
C VAL A 19 -14.64 13.50 5.89
N GLU A 20 -14.59 14.81 6.16
CA GLU A 20 -13.42 15.63 5.82
C GLU A 20 -12.17 15.22 6.61
N SER A 21 -12.34 14.79 7.87
CA SER A 21 -11.24 14.25 8.67
C SER A 21 -10.71 12.93 8.11
N ILE A 22 -11.60 12.03 7.68
CA ILE A 22 -11.24 10.77 7.01
C ILE A 22 -10.52 11.08 5.70
N ARG A 23 -11.03 12.02 4.91
CA ARG A 23 -10.37 12.50 3.69
C ARG A 23 -8.97 13.02 3.98
N PHE A 24 -8.79 13.80 5.04
CA PHE A 24 -7.47 14.29 5.46
C PHE A 24 -6.51 13.15 5.87
N LEU A 25 -6.99 12.17 6.65
CA LEU A 25 -6.20 11.00 7.04
C LEU A 25 -5.78 10.18 5.83
N ILE A 26 -6.70 9.99 4.89
CA ILE A 26 -6.47 9.32 3.62
C ILE A 26 -5.42 10.08 2.78
N ASP A 27 -5.56 11.39 2.63
CA ASP A 27 -4.60 12.23 1.90
C ASP A 27 -3.21 12.16 2.54
N THR A 28 -3.16 12.14 3.88
CA THR A 28 -1.92 12.02 4.64
C THR A 28 -1.27 10.65 4.44
N ALA A 29 -2.05 9.57 4.52
CA ALA A 29 -1.58 8.22 4.25
C ALA A 29 -1.09 8.08 2.80
N TYR A 30 -1.81 8.67 1.84
CA TYR A 30 -1.41 8.68 0.44
C TYR A 30 -0.08 9.41 0.22
N ARG A 31 0.11 10.58 0.86
CA ARG A 31 1.40 11.28 0.82
C ARG A 31 2.51 10.42 1.40
N ALA A 32 2.30 9.78 2.55
CA ALA A 32 3.28 8.88 3.15
C ALA A 32 3.64 7.71 2.22
N ILE A 33 2.66 7.13 1.52
CA ILE A 33 2.87 6.09 0.52
C ILE A 33 3.71 6.62 -0.66
N ARG A 34 3.39 7.81 -1.18
CA ARG A 34 4.15 8.43 -2.28
C ARG A 34 5.59 8.75 -1.87
N ASP A 35 5.79 9.23 -0.66
CA ASP A 35 7.12 9.53 -0.14
C ASP A 35 7.92 8.23 0.04
N ALA A 36 7.27 7.14 0.47
CA ALA A 36 7.86 5.81 0.52
C ALA A 36 8.32 5.29 -0.87
N ASN A 37 7.61 5.63 -1.95
CA ASN A 37 8.09 5.32 -3.32
C ASN A 37 9.33 6.12 -3.72
N THR A 38 9.43 7.37 -3.24
CA THR A 38 10.63 8.19 -3.46
C THR A 38 11.83 7.56 -2.76
N ASP A 39 11.64 7.12 -1.50
CA ASP A 39 12.64 6.36 -0.74
C ASP A 39 13.03 5.05 -1.44
N LEU A 40 12.06 4.33 -2.01
CA LEU A 40 12.33 3.13 -2.80
C LEU A 40 13.25 3.44 -3.98
N THR A 41 12.94 4.48 -4.72
CA THR A 41 13.72 4.89 -5.90
C THR A 41 15.17 5.19 -5.53
N ALA A 42 15.37 5.92 -4.42
CA ALA A 42 16.71 6.16 -3.88
C ALA A 42 17.41 4.85 -3.48
N ALA A 43 16.70 3.94 -2.83
CA ALA A 43 17.23 2.63 -2.45
C ALA A 43 17.58 1.76 -3.67
N PHE A 44 16.85 1.85 -4.79
CA PHE A 44 17.21 1.16 -6.03
C PHE A 44 18.50 1.72 -6.65
N ARG A 45 18.67 3.04 -6.69
CA ARG A 45 19.91 3.68 -7.17
C ARG A 45 21.13 3.27 -6.33
N GLU A 46 21.00 3.35 -5.00
CA GLU A 46 22.07 2.91 -4.10
C GLU A 46 22.44 1.45 -4.34
N ARG A 47 21.45 0.59 -4.61
CA ARG A 47 21.69 -0.82 -4.90
C ARG A 47 22.47 -1.02 -6.20
N GLU A 48 22.11 -0.28 -7.24
CA GLU A 48 22.79 -0.33 -8.53
C GLU A 48 24.27 0.08 -8.39
N GLU A 49 24.54 1.13 -7.63
CA GLU A 49 25.90 1.56 -7.31
C GLU A 49 26.68 0.49 -6.55
N VAL A 50 26.10 -0.08 -5.49
CA VAL A 50 26.74 -1.14 -4.70
C VAL A 50 26.97 -2.40 -5.54
N SER A 51 25.99 -2.78 -6.36
CA SER A 51 26.07 -3.94 -7.26
C SER A 51 27.21 -3.77 -8.27
N THR A 52 27.32 -2.58 -8.86
CA THR A 52 28.41 -2.24 -9.79
C THR A 52 29.78 -2.39 -9.12
N ARG A 53 29.95 -1.87 -7.90
CA ARG A 53 31.21 -2.01 -7.16
C ARG A 53 31.52 -3.46 -6.78
N LEU A 54 30.52 -4.23 -6.36
CA LEU A 54 30.70 -5.66 -6.06
C LEU A 54 31.16 -6.44 -7.30
N LYS A 55 30.56 -6.15 -8.45
CA LYS A 55 30.93 -6.74 -9.74
C LYS A 55 32.38 -6.43 -10.12
N GLU A 56 32.85 -5.21 -9.88
CA GLU A 56 34.24 -4.82 -10.12
C GLU A 56 35.22 -5.57 -9.22
N ILE A 57 34.94 -5.65 -7.91
CA ILE A 57 35.78 -6.36 -6.94
C ILE A 57 35.88 -7.84 -7.29
N LEU A 58 34.75 -8.50 -7.57
CA LEU A 58 34.72 -9.92 -7.91
C LEU A 58 35.48 -10.24 -9.20
N ALA A 59 35.37 -9.36 -10.19
CA ALA A 59 36.12 -9.48 -11.44
C ALA A 59 37.63 -9.29 -11.22
N LYS A 60 38.02 -8.30 -10.41
CA LYS A 60 39.42 -8.02 -10.06
C LYS A 60 40.07 -9.19 -9.32
N ASN A 61 39.33 -9.84 -8.43
CA ASN A 61 39.83 -10.97 -7.65
C ASN A 61 39.82 -12.28 -8.44
N CYS A 62 39.40 -12.28 -9.71
CA CYS A 62 39.16 -13.47 -10.53
C CYS A 62 38.21 -14.50 -9.87
N SER A 63 37.43 -14.09 -8.86
CA SER A 63 36.56 -14.97 -8.07
C SER A 63 35.28 -15.32 -8.83
N LEU A 64 34.74 -14.38 -9.60
CA LEU A 64 33.51 -14.55 -10.37
C LEU A 64 33.56 -13.71 -11.65
N ARG A 65 33.21 -14.33 -12.78
CA ARG A 65 33.10 -13.57 -14.04
C ARG A 65 31.94 -12.60 -13.93
N LYS A 66 32.11 -11.39 -14.48
CA LYS A 66 31.06 -10.35 -14.53
C LYS A 66 29.71 -10.89 -15.01
N LYS A 67 29.72 -11.71 -16.07
CA LYS A 67 28.52 -12.33 -16.65
C LYS A 67 27.79 -13.26 -15.67
N ASP A 68 28.54 -14.03 -14.86
CA ASP A 68 27.95 -14.95 -13.89
C ASP A 68 27.33 -14.18 -12.72
N PHE A 69 27.95 -13.06 -12.30
CA PHE A 69 27.37 -12.15 -11.32
C PHE A 69 26.07 -11.50 -11.82
N ASP A 70 26.09 -10.97 -13.05
CA ASP A 70 24.92 -10.35 -13.68
C ASP A 70 23.75 -11.34 -13.72
N ALA A 71 23.99 -12.55 -14.23
CA ALA A 71 22.96 -13.58 -14.28
C ALA A 71 22.38 -13.95 -12.89
N MET A 72 23.21 -13.93 -11.83
CA MET A 72 22.72 -14.20 -10.47
C MET A 72 21.87 -13.06 -9.90
N MET A 73 22.21 -11.81 -10.22
CA MET A 73 21.52 -10.63 -9.71
C MET A 73 20.29 -10.27 -10.53
N ASP A 74 20.30 -10.54 -11.84
CA ASP A 74 19.19 -10.25 -12.75
C ASP A 74 17.88 -10.89 -12.28
N ASP A 75 17.92 -12.17 -11.86
CA ASP A 75 16.74 -12.85 -11.31
C ASP A 75 16.14 -12.09 -10.10
N VAL A 76 17.01 -11.62 -9.19
CA VAL A 76 16.60 -10.91 -7.98
C VAL A 76 16.07 -9.52 -8.35
N MET A 77 16.72 -8.83 -9.28
CA MET A 77 16.31 -7.49 -9.71
C MET A 77 15.00 -7.51 -10.48
N GLN A 78 14.82 -8.44 -11.42
CA GLN A 78 13.58 -8.60 -12.17
C GLN A 78 12.40 -8.88 -11.24
N LEU A 79 12.58 -9.73 -10.23
CA LEU A 79 11.52 -10.04 -9.27
C LEU A 79 11.15 -8.83 -8.42
N LEU A 80 12.14 -8.07 -7.95
CA LEU A 80 11.91 -6.84 -7.19
C LEU A 80 11.24 -5.75 -8.03
N GLU A 81 11.66 -5.61 -9.27
CA GLU A 81 11.10 -4.65 -10.21
C GLU A 81 9.64 -4.99 -10.56
N SER A 82 9.37 -6.27 -10.84
CA SER A 82 8.01 -6.76 -11.05
C SER A 82 7.11 -6.45 -9.86
N LYS A 83 7.59 -6.69 -8.63
CA LYS A 83 6.82 -6.39 -7.41
C LYS A 83 6.64 -4.89 -7.18
N ARG A 84 7.64 -4.07 -7.52
CA ARG A 84 7.53 -2.60 -7.47
C ARG A 84 6.41 -2.11 -8.39
N VAL A 85 6.45 -2.53 -9.66
CA VAL A 85 5.44 -2.15 -10.66
C VAL A 85 4.04 -2.59 -10.24
N GLU A 86 3.90 -3.78 -9.66
CA GLU A 86 2.63 -4.26 -9.12
C GLU A 86 2.08 -3.32 -8.02
N LEU A 87 2.91 -2.96 -7.04
CA LEU A 87 2.51 -2.06 -5.96
C LEU A 87 2.16 -0.66 -6.49
N GLU A 88 2.85 -0.16 -7.51
CA GLU A 88 2.53 1.11 -8.15
C GLU A 88 1.18 1.09 -8.86
N ILE A 89 0.84 -0.02 -9.53
CA ILE A 89 -0.48 -0.20 -10.16
C ILE A 89 -1.58 -0.24 -9.10
N GLU A 90 -1.38 -1.00 -8.02
CA GLU A 90 -2.36 -1.09 -6.93
C GLU A 90 -2.56 0.26 -6.23
N GLN A 91 -1.49 1.04 -6.03
CA GLN A 91 -1.59 2.38 -5.47
C GLN A 91 -2.43 3.30 -6.36
N LYS A 92 -2.22 3.27 -7.68
CA LYS A 92 -3.01 4.09 -8.62
C LYS A 92 -4.49 3.69 -8.58
N ARG A 93 -4.79 2.39 -8.54
CA ARG A 93 -6.18 1.90 -8.39
C ARG A 93 -6.80 2.37 -7.09
N LEU A 94 -6.05 2.33 -6.00
CA LEU A 94 -6.51 2.79 -4.70
C LEU A 94 -6.81 4.30 -4.71
N GLU A 95 -6.01 5.09 -5.45
CA GLU A 95 -6.28 6.51 -5.68
C GLU A 95 -7.59 6.75 -6.44
N GLU A 96 -7.88 5.95 -7.45
CA GLU A 96 -9.14 6.01 -8.19
C GLU A 96 -10.34 5.64 -7.30
N ILE A 97 -10.23 4.55 -6.53
CA ILE A 97 -11.26 4.11 -5.57
C ILE A 97 -11.58 5.22 -4.56
N LEU A 98 -10.56 5.91 -4.06
CA LEU A 98 -10.76 7.05 -3.16
C LEU A 98 -11.49 8.21 -3.80
N LYS A 99 -11.06 8.62 -5.00
CA LYS A 99 -11.69 9.73 -5.71
C LYS A 99 -13.16 9.44 -5.94
N ASP A 100 -13.46 8.20 -6.33
CA ASP A 100 -14.83 7.73 -6.50
C ASP A 100 -15.60 7.72 -5.18
N TYR A 101 -15.03 7.16 -4.10
CA TYR A 101 -15.64 7.15 -2.78
C TYR A 101 -15.99 8.56 -2.30
N LEU A 102 -15.04 9.50 -2.33
CA LEU A 102 -15.25 10.88 -1.91
C LEU A 102 -16.31 11.59 -2.76
N SER A 103 -16.34 11.31 -4.06
CA SER A 103 -17.36 11.85 -4.97
C SER A 103 -18.75 11.31 -4.64
N ARG A 104 -18.86 10.00 -4.38
CA ARG A 104 -20.11 9.36 -3.97
C ARG A 104 -20.60 9.86 -2.62
N GLU A 105 -19.71 9.98 -1.63
CA GLU A 105 -20.07 10.47 -0.30
C GLU A 105 -20.62 11.90 -0.33
N ARG A 106 -20.07 12.78 -1.16
CA ARG A 106 -20.61 14.15 -1.33
C ARG A 106 -22.05 14.14 -1.86
N VAL A 107 -22.31 13.34 -2.89
CA VAL A 107 -23.68 13.21 -3.45
C VAL A 107 -24.61 12.58 -2.41
N ARG A 108 -24.14 11.56 -1.70
CA ARG A 108 -24.90 10.84 -0.69
C ARG A 108 -25.28 11.77 0.46
N LEU A 109 -24.34 12.52 1.04
CA LEU A 109 -24.62 13.50 2.09
C LEU A 109 -25.69 14.53 1.67
N ALA A 110 -25.64 15.02 0.43
CA ALA A 110 -26.66 15.92 -0.10
C ALA A 110 -28.06 15.26 -0.15
N LEU A 111 -28.13 14.01 -0.63
CA LEU A 111 -29.38 13.24 -0.65
C LEU A 111 -29.91 12.97 0.76
N MET A 112 -29.03 12.62 1.70
CA MET A 112 -29.37 12.38 3.10
C MET A 112 -29.95 13.63 3.76
N ARG A 113 -29.36 14.81 3.49
CA ARG A 113 -29.88 16.09 3.96
C ARG A 113 -31.31 16.31 3.48
N ASN A 114 -31.57 16.05 2.20
CA ASN A 114 -32.92 16.16 1.63
C ASN A 114 -33.91 15.16 2.27
N LYS A 115 -33.51 13.89 2.41
CA LYS A 115 -34.33 12.85 3.07
C LYS A 115 -34.72 13.26 4.50
N VAL A 116 -33.79 13.82 5.27
CA VAL A 116 -34.05 14.30 6.64
C VAL A 116 -35.03 15.48 6.66
N LEU A 117 -34.90 16.41 5.72
CA LEU A 117 -35.80 17.56 5.62
C LEU A 117 -37.24 17.12 5.31
N GLU A 118 -37.38 16.15 4.41
CA GLU A 118 -38.66 15.58 3.98
C GLU A 118 -39.27 14.57 4.98
N ALA A 119 -38.45 13.98 5.86
CA ALA A 119 -38.92 13.03 6.86
C ALA A 119 -39.92 13.67 7.85
N ASN A 120 -40.89 12.86 8.24
CA ASN A 120 -41.82 13.13 9.33
C ASN A 120 -41.34 12.41 10.60
N GLU A 121 -41.98 12.68 11.74
CA GLU A 121 -41.54 12.11 13.02
C GLU A 121 -41.55 10.57 13.05
N LYS A 122 -42.44 9.93 12.28
CA LYS A 122 -42.62 8.47 12.30
C LYS A 122 -41.55 7.72 11.54
N ASN A 123 -40.98 8.32 10.48
CA ASN A 123 -39.97 7.66 9.64
C ASN A 123 -38.55 8.18 9.86
N LEU A 124 -38.37 9.28 10.59
CA LEU A 124 -37.07 9.92 10.80
C LEU A 124 -36.02 8.97 11.40
N TYR A 125 -36.39 8.16 12.40
CA TYR A 125 -35.45 7.20 13.00
C TYR A 125 -34.97 6.14 12.01
N ALA A 126 -35.87 5.62 11.17
CA ALA A 126 -35.51 4.63 10.16
C ALA A 126 -34.54 5.21 9.12
N VAL A 127 -34.80 6.44 8.66
CA VAL A 127 -33.91 7.18 7.75
C VAL A 127 -32.54 7.39 8.38
N LEU A 128 -32.46 7.81 9.65
CA LEU A 128 -31.19 8.02 10.33
C LEU A 128 -30.39 6.73 10.53
N LYS A 129 -31.08 5.62 10.81
CA LYS A 129 -30.42 4.32 10.96
C LYS A 129 -29.85 3.82 9.63
N GLU A 130 -30.63 3.88 8.55
CA GLU A 130 -30.18 3.56 7.18
C GLU A 130 -28.92 4.36 6.83
N ILE A 131 -28.95 5.67 7.11
CA ILE A 131 -27.83 6.57 6.86
C ILE A 131 -26.55 6.12 7.59
N ARG A 132 -26.67 5.86 8.89
CA ARG A 132 -25.53 5.44 9.70
C ARG A 132 -24.95 4.12 9.21
N ASP A 133 -25.80 3.11 9.03
CA ASP A 133 -25.37 1.76 8.69
C ASP A 133 -24.69 1.75 7.29
N GLU A 134 -25.16 2.55 6.33
CA GLU A 134 -24.49 2.71 5.02
C GLU A 134 -23.13 3.39 5.11
N MET A 135 -23.00 4.45 5.91
CA MET A 135 -21.75 5.21 6.05
C MET A 135 -20.65 4.42 6.76
N GLU A 136 -21.00 3.71 7.84
CA GLU A 136 -20.03 2.93 8.62
C GLU A 136 -19.41 1.81 7.78
N ASN A 137 -20.24 1.06 7.05
CA ASN A 137 -19.78 -0.09 6.25
C ASN A 137 -18.81 0.31 5.13
N GLU A 138 -19.09 1.39 4.40
CA GLU A 138 -18.24 1.81 3.28
C GLU A 138 -16.92 2.43 3.80
N ALA A 139 -16.96 3.21 4.89
CA ALA A 139 -15.77 3.78 5.49
C ALA A 139 -14.79 2.70 5.97
N ASP A 140 -15.29 1.67 6.65
CA ASP A 140 -14.48 0.54 7.13
C ASP A 140 -13.86 -0.23 5.96
N ARG A 141 -14.60 -0.43 4.87
CA ARG A 141 -14.09 -1.10 3.66
C ARG A 141 -12.92 -0.33 3.04
N ILE A 142 -13.07 1.00 2.90
CA ILE A 142 -12.03 1.86 2.33
C ILE A 142 -10.80 1.85 3.24
N LEU A 143 -10.98 2.07 4.55
CA LEU A 143 -9.89 2.06 5.52
C LEU A 143 -9.15 0.71 5.54
N GLY A 144 -9.86 -0.41 5.51
CA GLY A 144 -9.26 -1.74 5.43
C GLY A 144 -8.35 -1.91 4.21
N THR A 145 -8.81 -1.46 3.04
CA THR A 145 -8.02 -1.49 1.79
C THR A 145 -6.75 -0.64 1.91
N PHE A 146 -6.83 0.53 2.55
CA PHE A 146 -5.67 1.39 2.80
C PHE A 146 -4.63 0.74 3.69
N LEU A 147 -5.08 0.19 4.82
CA LEU A 147 -4.19 -0.43 5.80
C LEU A 147 -3.47 -1.66 5.23
N ASP A 148 -4.14 -2.46 4.39
CA ASP A 148 -3.51 -3.55 3.67
C ASP A 148 -2.38 -3.05 2.74
N MET A 149 -2.67 -2.03 1.93
CA MET A 149 -1.67 -1.46 1.01
C MET A 149 -0.46 -0.86 1.75
N GLU A 150 -0.71 -0.11 2.81
CA GLU A 150 0.34 0.46 3.67
C GLU A 150 1.24 -0.64 4.24
N GLN A 151 0.64 -1.73 4.74
CA GLN A 151 1.38 -2.86 5.30
C GLN A 151 2.24 -3.57 4.24
N ARG A 152 1.72 -3.74 3.03
CA ARG A 152 2.46 -4.35 1.91
C ARG A 152 3.66 -3.50 1.50
N LEU A 153 3.48 -2.19 1.37
CA LEU A 153 4.56 -1.24 1.09
C LEU A 153 5.63 -1.25 2.19
N ARG A 154 5.22 -1.24 3.47
CA ARG A 154 6.16 -1.35 4.60
C ARG A 154 7.00 -2.63 4.52
N THR A 155 6.36 -3.75 4.20
CA THR A 155 7.03 -5.05 4.11
C THR A 155 8.01 -5.08 2.94
N PHE A 156 7.61 -4.56 1.78
CA PHE A 156 8.47 -4.44 0.61
C PHE A 156 9.67 -3.53 0.87
N ASN A 157 9.45 -2.36 1.48
CA ASN A 157 10.50 -1.42 1.87
C ASN A 157 11.53 -2.06 2.80
N LYS A 158 11.06 -2.83 3.80
CA LYS A 158 11.94 -3.55 4.72
C LYS A 158 12.79 -4.59 3.99
N ALA A 159 12.22 -5.30 3.02
CA ALA A 159 12.95 -6.26 2.21
C ALA A 159 14.05 -5.57 1.36
N ILE A 160 13.72 -4.47 0.69
CA ILE A 160 14.69 -3.67 -0.08
C ILE A 160 15.84 -3.16 0.81
N LYS A 161 15.52 -2.56 1.96
CA LYS A 161 16.54 -2.06 2.91
C LYS A 161 17.43 -3.19 3.42
N GLY A 162 16.83 -4.35 3.71
CA GLY A 162 17.55 -5.56 4.12
C GLY A 162 18.53 -6.05 3.06
N LEU A 163 18.10 -6.13 1.80
CA LEU A 163 18.96 -6.51 0.67
C LEU A 163 20.11 -5.51 0.49
N ASN A 164 19.82 -4.21 0.45
CA ASN A 164 20.85 -3.17 0.33
C ASN A 164 21.89 -3.28 1.44
N GLN A 165 21.45 -3.54 2.68
CA GLN A 165 22.38 -3.71 3.80
C GLN A 165 23.27 -4.94 3.64
N LYS A 166 22.73 -6.07 3.16
CA LYS A 166 23.53 -7.28 2.88
C LYS A 166 24.54 -7.03 1.77
N LEU A 167 24.14 -6.36 0.69
CA LEU A 167 25.05 -5.97 -0.40
C LEU A 167 26.18 -5.05 0.10
N LYS A 168 25.86 -4.06 0.95
CA LYS A 168 26.89 -3.23 1.61
C LYS A 168 27.82 -4.06 2.49
N ASN A 169 27.30 -5.06 3.21
CA ASN A 169 28.13 -5.96 4.01
C ASN A 169 29.06 -6.81 3.15
N LEU A 170 28.61 -7.27 1.98
CA LEU A 170 29.47 -7.92 0.99
C LEU A 170 30.55 -6.97 0.50
N LEU A 171 30.20 -5.71 0.24
CA LEU A 171 31.15 -4.70 -0.23
C LEU A 171 32.26 -4.45 0.79
N LYS A 172 31.92 -4.43 2.09
CA LYS A 172 32.89 -4.30 3.19
C LYS A 172 33.90 -5.45 3.27
N LYS A 173 33.60 -6.63 2.70
CA LYS A 173 34.57 -7.74 2.64
C LYS A 173 35.73 -7.47 1.68
N GLY A 174 35.55 -6.55 0.71
CA GLY A 174 36.59 -6.18 -0.24
C GLY A 174 37.19 -7.40 -0.94
N GLU A 175 38.51 -7.57 -0.83
CA GLU A 175 39.26 -8.67 -1.45
C GLU A 175 38.92 -10.06 -0.88
N LEU A 176 38.35 -10.14 0.33
CA LEU A 176 37.92 -11.39 0.96
C LEU A 176 36.58 -11.90 0.42
N LEU A 177 35.92 -11.14 -0.46
CA LEU A 177 34.63 -11.52 -1.02
C LEU A 177 34.76 -12.73 -1.94
N ARG A 178 33.98 -13.79 -1.64
CA ARG A 178 33.95 -15.03 -2.39
C ARG A 178 32.64 -15.19 -3.14
N THR A 179 32.64 -16.00 -4.20
CA THR A 179 31.44 -16.35 -4.96
C THR A 179 30.36 -17.00 -4.09
N GLU A 180 30.75 -17.73 -3.05
CA GLU A 180 29.82 -18.35 -2.12
C GLU A 180 29.00 -17.32 -1.33
N ASP A 181 29.58 -16.16 -1.04
CA ASP A 181 28.87 -15.07 -0.36
C ASP A 181 27.71 -14.54 -1.21
N VAL A 182 27.92 -14.42 -2.53
CA VAL A 182 26.91 -13.97 -3.49
C VAL A 182 25.82 -15.02 -3.69
N LYS A 183 26.19 -16.31 -3.74
CA LYS A 183 25.21 -17.41 -3.81
C LYS A 183 24.32 -17.44 -2.57
N ASN A 184 24.90 -17.29 -1.39
CA ASN A 184 24.15 -17.23 -0.13
C ASN A 184 23.20 -16.04 -0.08
N LEU A 185 23.63 -14.89 -0.59
CA LEU A 185 22.74 -13.74 -0.76
C LEU A 185 21.55 -14.11 -1.65
N ARG A 186 21.80 -14.62 -2.85
CA ARG A 186 20.74 -15.00 -3.81
C ARG A 186 19.73 -15.98 -3.21
N LEU A 187 20.18 -17.02 -2.51
CA LEU A 187 19.31 -18.00 -1.85
C LEU A 187 18.43 -17.35 -0.77
N THR A 188 19.03 -16.49 0.05
CA THR A 188 18.31 -15.79 1.12
C THR A 188 17.27 -14.84 0.54
N GLU A 189 17.61 -14.10 -0.52
CA GLU A 189 16.69 -13.16 -1.15
C GLU A 189 15.56 -13.86 -1.89
N LYS A 190 15.85 -14.94 -2.61
CA LYS A 190 14.79 -15.75 -3.24
C LYS A 190 13.77 -16.23 -2.20
N THR A 191 14.24 -16.69 -1.04
CA THR A 191 13.37 -17.12 0.06
C THR A 191 12.52 -15.98 0.63
N LEU A 192 13.09 -14.78 0.76
CA LEU A 192 12.35 -13.60 1.22
C LEU A 192 11.31 -13.16 0.20
N LEU A 193 11.64 -13.19 -1.09
CA LEU A 193 10.73 -12.84 -2.17
C LEU A 193 9.59 -13.86 -2.29
N ASP A 194 9.87 -15.15 -2.14
CA ASP A 194 8.84 -16.19 -2.08
C ASP A 194 7.87 -16.01 -0.91
N ARG A 195 8.30 -15.36 0.19
CA ARG A 195 7.40 -14.99 1.29
C ARG A 195 6.52 -13.80 0.91
N LEU A 196 7.11 -12.76 0.32
CA LEU A 196 6.39 -11.58 -0.18
C LEU A 196 5.33 -11.93 -1.24
N LEU A 197 5.57 -12.95 -2.06
CA LEU A 197 4.61 -13.44 -3.05
C LEU A 197 3.46 -14.26 -2.42
N ARG A 198 3.74 -15.02 -1.35
CA ARG A 198 2.74 -15.89 -0.70
C ARG A 198 1.72 -15.13 0.14
N ASP A 199 2.07 -13.97 0.67
CA ASP A 199 1.13 -13.15 1.45
C ASP A 199 -0.06 -12.66 0.59
N ARG A 200 0.08 -12.64 -0.74
CA ARG A 200 -1.00 -12.27 -1.68
C ARG A 200 -2.19 -13.23 -1.68
N GLY A 201 -1.96 -14.51 -1.40
CA GLY A 201 -2.98 -15.57 -1.54
C GLY A 201 -4.00 -15.61 -0.41
N ARG A 202 -3.73 -14.96 0.74
CA ARG A 202 -4.60 -15.07 1.92
C ARG A 202 -5.61 -13.92 2.07
N ASN A 203 -5.32 -12.73 1.54
CA ASN A 203 -6.18 -11.55 1.78
C ASN A 203 -7.26 -11.35 0.69
N HIS A 204 -7.08 -11.85 -0.52
CA HIS A 204 -8.06 -11.61 -1.60
C HIS A 204 -9.33 -12.46 -1.53
N HIS A 205 -9.33 -13.59 -0.83
CA HIS A 205 -10.54 -14.44 -0.74
C HIS A 205 -11.60 -13.90 0.23
N ALA A 206 -11.24 -13.02 1.16
CA ALA A 206 -12.19 -12.54 2.18
C ALA A 206 -13.01 -11.31 1.76
N VAL A 207 -12.61 -10.58 0.70
CA VAL A 207 -13.17 -9.25 0.41
C VAL A 207 -14.23 -9.26 -0.70
N TYR A 208 -14.35 -10.33 -1.49
CA TYR A 208 -15.29 -10.38 -2.63
C TYR A 208 -16.45 -11.37 -2.49
N GLU A 209 -16.49 -12.22 -1.45
CA GLU A 209 -17.58 -13.21 -1.27
C GLU A 209 -18.82 -12.66 -0.56
N THR A 210 -18.86 -11.38 -0.16
CA THR A 210 -20.00 -10.81 0.58
C THR A 210 -20.95 -9.94 -0.27
N GLY A 211 -20.81 -9.91 -1.59
CA GLY A 211 -21.51 -8.94 -2.46
C GLY A 211 -22.59 -9.45 -3.41
N GLU A 212 -22.73 -10.76 -3.63
CA GLU A 212 -23.69 -11.30 -4.60
C GLU A 212 -24.61 -12.34 -3.94
N ASN A 213 -25.60 -11.87 -3.18
CA ASN A 213 -26.81 -12.63 -2.83
C ASN A 213 -27.88 -11.69 -2.27
N THR A 214 -28.44 -10.82 -3.13
CA THR A 214 -29.75 -10.18 -2.93
C THR A 214 -30.31 -9.76 -4.27
#